data_AF-A0A3S1JTD3-F1
#
_entry.id   AF-A0A3S1JTD3-F1
#
_cell.length_a   1.000
_cell.length_b   1.000
_cell.length_c   1.000
_cell.angle_alpha   90.00
_cell.angle_beta   90.00
_cell.angle_gamma   90.00
#
_symmetry.space_group_name_H-M   'P 1'
#
loop_
_entity.id
_entity.type
_entity.pdbx_description
1 polymer ?
#
loop_
_entity_poly.entity_id
_entity_poly.type
_entity_poly.pdbx_seq_one_letter_code
_entity_poly.pdbx_strand_id
1 'polypeptide(L)'
;PMPSDELTNAVAETLMKDSPQRDRLTPDIYLGEGHKEHPLKDLEQAFKLVTAAASIEKKMREEHVGDPQVARDKGIISAAEFEQLAEAKAAADRVVAVDAFPMEEVSPIAAQHRQKKAARNKRSTRSEAAE
;
A
#
# COMPACT_ATOMS: atom_id res chain seq x y z
N PRO A 1 38.63 4.24 11.82
CA PRO A 1 37.97 2.94 12.11
C PRO A 1 36.58 2.89 11.49
N MET A 2 36.24 1.78 10.82
CA MET A 2 34.89 1.56 10.28
C MET A 2 33.99 1.01 11.41
N PRO A 3 32.72 1.46 11.54
CA PRO A 3 31.77 0.88 12.49
C PRO A 3 31.50 -0.59 12.18
N SER A 4 31.02 -1.36 13.16
CA SER A 4 30.60 -2.74 12.94
C SER A 4 29.29 -2.82 12.14
N ASP A 5 29.08 -3.93 11.44
CA ASP A 5 27.83 -4.20 10.71
C ASP A 5 26.63 -4.26 11.66
N GLU A 6 26.82 -4.83 12.86
CA GLU A 6 25.79 -4.86 13.92
C GLU A 6 25.30 -3.45 14.28
N LEU A 7 26.24 -2.51 14.45
CA LEU A 7 25.89 -1.12 14.75
C LEU A 7 25.16 -0.47 13.56
N THR A 8 25.62 -0.74 12.35
CA THR A 8 25.01 -0.22 11.12
C THR A 8 23.56 -0.68 10.97
N ASN A 9 23.30 -1.97 11.22
CA ASN A 9 21.95 -2.55 11.18
C ASN A 9 21.04 -1.95 12.26
N ALA A 10 21.54 -1.81 13.50
CA ALA A 10 20.74 -1.24 14.60
C ALA A 10 20.32 0.21 14.30
N VAL A 11 21.22 1.00 13.70
CA VAL A 11 20.91 2.38 13.29
C VAL A 11 19.88 2.37 12.16
N ALA A 12 20.06 1.54 11.12
CA ALA A 12 19.11 1.44 10.01
C ALA A 12 17.71 1.04 10.49
N GLU A 13 17.62 0.04 11.37
CA GLU A 13 16.34 -0.40 11.94
C GLU A 13 15.64 0.70 12.74
N THR A 14 16.41 1.54 13.45
CA THR A 14 15.86 2.68 14.18
C THR A 14 15.28 3.74 13.23
N LEU A 15 15.96 4.00 12.11
CA LEU A 15 15.51 4.96 11.09
C LEU A 15 14.29 4.48 10.29
N MET A 16 14.13 3.18 10.12
CA MET A 16 12.99 2.55 9.41
C MET A 16 11.71 2.48 10.26
N LYS A 17 11.75 2.89 11.53
CA LYS A 17 10.61 2.90 12.44
C LYS A 17 10.17 4.32 12.75
N ASP A 18 8.89 4.49 13.01
CA ASP A 18 8.33 5.71 13.59
C ASP A 18 8.87 5.86 15.02
N SER A 19 9.93 6.66 15.17
CA SER A 19 10.72 6.73 16.40
C SER A 19 11.16 8.17 16.70
N PRO A 20 11.31 8.55 17.99
CA PRO A 20 11.80 9.87 18.35
C PRO A 20 13.20 10.20 17.79
N GLN A 21 14.02 9.17 17.52
CA GLN A 21 15.33 9.33 16.90
C GLN A 21 15.22 9.80 15.45
N ARG A 22 14.24 9.28 14.69
CA ARG A 22 13.94 9.74 13.33
C ARG A 22 13.50 11.21 13.36
N ASP A 23 12.57 11.57 14.24
CA ASP A 23 12.06 12.94 14.35
C ASP A 23 13.18 13.97 14.64
N ARG A 24 14.20 13.57 15.40
CA ARG A 24 15.38 14.42 15.68
C ARG A 24 16.29 14.62 14.49
N LEU A 25 16.22 13.78 13.46
CA LEU A 25 17.04 13.85 12.26
C LEU A 25 16.31 14.50 11.08
N THR A 26 14.99 14.60 11.12
CA THR A 26 14.14 15.20 10.08
C THR A 26 13.64 16.65 10.30
N PRO A 27 14.02 17.47 11.31
CA PRO A 27 13.40 18.79 11.52
C PRO A 27 13.48 19.77 10.35
N ASP A 28 14.56 19.70 9.56
CA ASP A 28 14.80 20.58 8.41
C ASP A 28 14.46 19.92 7.08
N ILE A 29 13.77 18.78 7.11
CA ILE A 29 13.29 18.08 5.92
C ILE A 29 11.84 18.45 5.68
N TYR A 30 11.53 18.86 4.45
CA TYR A 30 10.16 19.13 4.06
C TYR A 30 9.35 17.82 3.92
N LEU A 31 8.33 17.67 4.77
CA LEU A 31 7.48 16.46 4.84
C LEU A 31 6.10 16.64 4.19
N GLY A 32 5.91 17.68 3.37
CA GLY A 32 4.62 17.94 2.71
C GLY A 32 3.59 18.70 3.58
N GLU A 33 4.03 19.32 4.67
CA GLU A 33 3.18 20.11 5.58
C GLU A 33 2.48 21.27 4.84
N GLY A 34 1.26 21.62 5.26
CA GLY A 34 0.50 22.74 4.71
C GLY A 34 -0.23 22.48 3.39
N HIS A 35 -0.04 21.31 2.77
CA HIS A 35 -0.67 20.95 1.50
C HIS A 35 -1.53 19.69 1.62
N LYS A 36 -2.81 19.78 1.24
CA LYS A 36 -3.75 18.65 1.41
C LYS A 36 -3.43 17.46 0.50
N GLU A 37 -2.90 17.71 -0.69
CA GLU A 37 -2.73 16.74 -1.79
C GLU A 37 -1.25 16.58 -2.18
N HIS A 38 -0.32 16.78 -1.24
CA HIS A 38 1.11 16.69 -1.55
C HIS A 38 1.62 15.24 -1.45
N PRO A 39 2.32 14.70 -2.47
CA PRO A 39 2.78 13.31 -2.47
C PRO A 39 3.65 12.93 -1.25
N LEU A 40 4.54 13.83 -0.80
CA LEU A 40 5.33 13.57 0.41
C LEU A 40 4.49 13.44 1.68
N LYS A 41 3.39 14.17 1.79
CA LYS A 41 2.46 14.03 2.92
C LYS A 41 1.81 12.65 2.90
N ASP A 42 1.37 12.20 1.72
CA ASP A 42 0.77 10.88 1.56
C ASP A 42 1.78 9.76 1.85
N LEU A 43 3.04 9.95 1.47
CA LEU A 43 4.14 9.04 1.79
C LEU A 43 4.38 8.94 3.31
N GLU A 44 4.45 10.08 4.01
CA GLU A 44 4.62 10.09 5.47
C GLU A 44 3.41 9.46 6.19
N GLN A 45 2.19 9.69 5.70
CA GLN A 45 1.00 9.05 6.25
C GLN A 45 1.03 7.53 6.03
N ALA A 46 1.40 7.08 4.83
CA ALA A 46 1.55 5.65 4.54
C ALA A 46 2.62 5.00 5.41
N PHE A 47 3.77 5.67 5.60
CA PHE A 47 4.84 5.20 6.48
C PHE A 47 4.35 4.95 7.91
N LYS A 48 3.62 5.89 8.51
CA LYS A 48 3.07 5.74 9.87
C LYS A 48 2.08 4.59 9.96
N LEU A 49 1.13 4.49 9.03
CA LEU A 49 0.11 3.45 9.03
C LEU A 49 0.70 2.05 8.87
N VAL A 50 1.64 1.87 7.93
CA VAL A 50 2.32 0.58 7.69
C VAL A 50 3.16 0.18 8.90
N THR A 51 3.89 1.13 9.49
CA THR A 51 4.70 0.86 10.68
C THR A 51 3.82 0.44 11.86
N ALA A 52 2.68 1.11 12.07
CA ALA A 52 1.72 0.75 13.12
C ALA A 52 1.08 -0.63 12.88
N ALA A 53 0.84 -0.99 11.63
CA ALA A 53 0.25 -2.28 11.24
C ALA A 53 1.24 -3.46 11.31
N ALA A 54 2.55 -3.23 11.38
CA ALA A 54 3.57 -4.28 11.34
C ALA A 54 3.41 -5.35 12.45
N SER A 55 2.92 -4.96 13.63
CA SER A 55 2.65 -5.90 14.72
C SER A 55 1.48 -6.85 14.41
N ILE A 56 0.48 -6.38 13.67
CA ILE A 56 -0.70 -7.14 13.23
C ILE A 56 -0.29 -8.13 12.14
N GLU A 57 0.49 -7.68 11.15
CA GLU A 57 1.04 -8.54 10.10
C GLU A 57 1.92 -9.66 10.69
N LYS A 58 2.70 -9.34 11.74
CA LYS A 58 3.49 -10.33 12.46
C LYS A 58 2.60 -11.41 13.09
N LYS A 59 1.51 -11.05 13.79
CA LYS A 59 0.55 -12.01 14.35
C LYS A 59 -0.03 -12.93 13.27
N MET A 60 -0.47 -12.34 12.15
CA MET A 60 -0.99 -13.10 11.01
C MET A 60 0.03 -14.08 10.42
N ARG A 61 1.30 -13.65 10.33
CA ARG A 61 2.40 -14.49 9.84
C ARG A 61 2.72 -15.65 10.79
N GLU A 62 2.69 -15.41 12.10
CA GLU A 62 2.88 -16.44 13.13
C GLU A 62 1.79 -17.53 13.06
N GLU A 63 0.56 -17.15 12.72
CA GLU A 63 -0.57 -18.07 12.51
C GLU A 63 -0.68 -18.59 11.06
N HIS A 64 0.30 -18.28 10.20
CA HIS A 64 0.34 -18.68 8.79
C HIS A 64 -0.90 -18.29 7.95
N VAL A 65 -1.50 -17.14 8.25
CA VAL A 65 -2.63 -16.59 7.49
C VAL A 65 -2.22 -15.35 6.72
N GLY A 66 -2.27 -15.41 5.39
CA GLY A 66 -1.93 -14.27 4.52
C GLY A 66 -3.09 -13.31 4.22
N ASP A 67 -4.33 -13.77 4.35
CA ASP A 67 -5.53 -12.98 4.04
C ASP A 67 -6.09 -12.32 5.32
N PRO A 68 -6.12 -10.98 5.42
CA PRO A 68 -6.68 -10.27 6.57
C PRO A 68 -8.14 -10.64 6.87
N GLN A 69 -8.95 -10.93 5.86
CA GLN A 69 -10.35 -11.28 6.05
C GLN A 69 -10.47 -12.67 6.71
N VAL A 70 -9.69 -13.64 6.23
CA VAL A 70 -9.60 -14.96 6.85
C VAL A 70 -9.04 -14.87 8.28
N ALA A 71 -8.07 -14.00 8.53
CA ALA A 71 -7.51 -13.79 9.87
C ALA A 71 -8.57 -13.24 10.84
N ARG A 72 -9.39 -12.29 10.39
CA ARG A 72 -10.52 -11.76 11.16
C ARG A 72 -11.58 -12.83 11.43
N ASP A 73 -11.97 -13.59 10.41
CA ASP A 73 -13.01 -14.62 10.53
C ASP A 73 -12.58 -15.75 11.48
N LYS A 74 -11.28 -16.05 11.54
CA LYS A 74 -10.68 -16.99 12.50
C LYS A 74 -10.45 -16.40 13.89
N GLY A 75 -10.67 -15.09 14.08
CA GLY A 75 -10.41 -14.39 15.34
C GLY A 75 -8.94 -14.17 15.69
N ILE A 76 -8.03 -14.31 14.72
CA ILE A 76 -6.59 -14.04 14.89
C ILE A 76 -6.35 -12.54 15.07
N ILE A 77 -7.14 -11.72 14.38
CA ILE A 77 -7.14 -10.27 14.50
C ILE A 77 -8.55 -9.77 14.79
N SER A 78 -8.64 -8.64 15.49
CA SER A 78 -9.89 -7.94 15.79
C SER A 78 -10.43 -7.17 14.58
N ALA A 79 -11.68 -6.71 14.67
CA ALA A 79 -12.27 -5.84 13.66
C ALA A 79 -11.50 -4.51 13.50
N ALA A 80 -11.03 -3.93 14.60
CA ALA A 80 -10.23 -2.71 14.58
C ALA A 80 -8.86 -2.92 13.90
N GLU A 81 -8.19 -4.04 14.19
CA GLU A 81 -6.93 -4.40 13.52
C GLU A 81 -7.13 -4.67 12.02
N PHE A 82 -8.27 -5.26 11.64
CA PHE A 82 -8.63 -5.44 10.24
C PHE A 82 -8.82 -4.11 9.51
N GLU A 83 -9.53 -3.14 10.12
CA GLU A 83 -9.69 -1.80 9.57
C GLU A 83 -8.34 -1.07 9.43
N GLN A 84 -7.46 -1.20 10.43
CA GLN A 84 -6.12 -0.61 10.40
C GLN A 84 -5.26 -1.18 9.27
N LEU A 85 -5.30 -2.49 9.03
CA LEU A 85 -4.62 -3.11 7.88
C LEU A 85 -5.17 -2.60 6.55
N ALA A 86 -6.50 -2.45 6.45
CA ALA A 86 -7.13 -1.92 5.24
C ALA A 86 -6.73 -0.46 4.97
N GLU A 87 -6.67 0.36 6.02
CA GLU A 87 -6.22 1.76 5.93
C GLU A 87 -4.74 1.86 5.51
N ALA A 88 -3.87 1.07 6.14
CA ALA A 88 -2.45 1.01 5.80
C ALA A 88 -2.25 0.57 4.34
N LYS A 89 -2.97 -0.46 3.89
CA LYS A 89 -2.94 -0.92 2.51
C LYS A 89 -3.41 0.18 1.54
N ALA A 90 -4.53 0.84 1.82
CA ALA A 90 -5.03 1.91 0.96
C ALA A 90 -4.06 3.10 0.88
N ALA A 91 -3.39 3.45 1.97
CA ALA A 91 -2.35 4.48 1.98
C ALA A 91 -1.12 4.08 1.15
N ALA A 92 -0.63 2.85 1.33
CA ALA A 92 0.49 2.33 0.55
C ALA A 92 0.16 2.25 -0.95
N ASP A 93 -1.01 1.73 -1.31
CA ASP A 93 -1.46 1.61 -2.70
C ASP A 93 -1.52 2.99 -3.40
N ARG A 94 -1.93 4.05 -2.68
CA ARG A 94 -1.92 5.43 -3.22
C ARG A 94 -0.52 5.93 -3.55
N VAL A 95 0.47 5.65 -2.69
CA VAL A 95 1.85 6.15 -2.86
C VAL A 95 2.61 5.33 -3.91
N VAL A 96 2.33 4.03 -4.00
CA VAL A 96 2.98 3.12 -4.97
C VAL A 96 2.39 3.24 -6.38
N ALA A 97 1.24 3.89 -6.53
CA ALA A 97 0.60 4.09 -7.83
C ALA A 97 1.45 4.98 -8.76
N VAL A 98 2.33 4.34 -9.54
CA VAL A 98 3.09 4.97 -10.62
C VAL A 98 2.20 5.09 -11.85
N ASP A 99 2.20 6.26 -12.51
CA ASP A 99 1.47 6.54 -13.75
C ASP A 99 -0.03 6.18 -13.71
N ALA A 100 -0.71 6.51 -12.60
CA ALA A 100 -2.16 6.39 -12.47
C ALA A 100 -2.91 7.47 -13.28
N PHE A 101 -2.56 7.62 -14.55
CA PHE A 101 -3.28 8.47 -15.48
C PHE A 101 -4.38 7.65 -16.15
N PRO A 102 -5.64 8.12 -16.16
CA PRO A 102 -6.65 7.59 -17.05
C PRO A 102 -6.11 7.57 -18.49
N MET A 103 -6.34 6.48 -19.22
CA MET A 103 -5.83 6.34 -20.59
C MET A 103 -6.32 7.49 -21.49
N GLU A 104 -7.48 8.04 -21.17
CA GLU A 104 -8.09 9.20 -21.80
C GLU A 104 -7.26 10.48 -21.69
N GLU A 105 -6.44 10.62 -20.62
CA GLU A 105 -5.56 11.76 -20.40
C GLU A 105 -4.21 11.59 -21.13
N VAL A 106 -3.79 10.35 -21.36
CA VAL A 106 -2.49 10.02 -21.98
C VAL A 106 -2.61 9.91 -23.50
N SER A 107 -3.77 9.52 -24.02
CA SER A 107 -3.93 9.23 -25.45
C SER A 107 -5.24 9.77 -26.03
N PRO A 108 -5.19 10.61 -27.08
CA PRO A 108 -6.39 11.09 -27.78
C PRO A 108 -7.15 9.96 -28.51
N ILE A 109 -6.56 8.77 -28.66
CA ILE A 109 -7.19 7.59 -29.27
C ILE A 109 -7.64 6.54 -28.24
N ALA A 110 -7.65 6.85 -26.93
CA ALA A 110 -8.02 5.92 -25.86
C ALA A 110 -9.35 5.18 -26.11
N ALA A 111 -10.33 5.85 -26.72
CA ALA A 111 -11.62 5.27 -27.05
C ALA A 111 -11.57 4.11 -28.06
N GLN A 112 -10.55 4.03 -28.92
CA GLN A 112 -10.43 3.00 -29.96
C GLN A 112 -10.22 1.59 -29.37
N HIS A 113 -9.59 1.50 -28.19
CA HIS A 113 -9.35 0.21 -27.52
C HIS A 113 -10.54 -0.28 -26.69
N ARG A 114 -11.53 0.59 -26.40
CA ARG A 114 -12.70 0.26 -25.58
C ARG A 114 -13.69 -0.67 -26.30
N GLN A 115 -13.73 -0.63 -27.64
CA GLN A 115 -14.73 -1.38 -28.43
C GLN A 115 -14.46 -2.89 -28.58
N LYS A 116 -13.22 -3.37 -28.41
CA LYS A 116 -12.90 -4.80 -28.61
C LYS A 116 -13.32 -5.72 -27.45
N LYS A 117 -13.46 -5.21 -26.22
CA LYS A 117 -13.80 -6.04 -25.04
C LYS A 117 -15.28 -6.45 -25.00
N ALA A 118 -16.18 -5.55 -25.38
CA ALA A 118 -17.63 -5.82 -25.43
C ALA A 118 -18.00 -6.84 -26.52
N ALA A 119 -17.32 -6.80 -27.68
CA ALA A 119 -17.55 -7.76 -28.76
C ALA A 119 -17.03 -9.17 -28.45
N ARG A 120 -15.96 -9.30 -27.64
CA ARG A 120 -15.41 -10.60 -27.23
C ARG A 120 -16.30 -11.32 -26.22
N ASN A 121 -16.85 -10.61 -25.23
CA ASN A 121 -17.80 -11.19 -24.28
C ASN A 121 -19.12 -11.63 -24.95
N LYS A 122 -19.60 -10.88 -25.94
CA LYS A 122 -20.85 -11.20 -26.65
C LYS A 122 -20.74 -12.44 -27.56
N ARG A 123 -19.51 -12.85 -27.92
CA ARG A 123 -19.24 -14.07 -28.69
C ARG A 123 -19.12 -15.31 -27.80
N SER A 124 -18.53 -15.22 -26.60
CA SER A 124 -18.44 -16.36 -25.69
C SER A 124 -19.82 -16.77 -25.16
N THR A 125 -20.66 -15.80 -24.77
CA THR A 125 -22.02 -16.08 -24.26
C THR A 125 -22.96 -16.68 -25.31
N ARG A 126 -22.67 -16.50 -26.60
CA ARG A 126 -23.47 -17.05 -27.70
C ARG A 126 -23.05 -18.48 -28.07
N SER A 127 -21.83 -18.88 -27.69
CA SER A 127 -21.31 -20.22 -27.91
C SER A 127 -21.77 -21.19 -26.83
N GLU A 128 -21.93 -20.74 -25.58
CA GLU A 128 -22.40 -21.57 -24.46
C GLU A 128 -23.91 -21.80 -24.46
N ALA A 129 -24.70 -20.98 -25.17
CA ALA A 129 -26.16 -21.14 -25.25
C ALA A 129 -26.62 -22.00 -26.45
N ALA A 130 -25.69 -22.60 -27.18
CA ALA A 130 -25.96 -23.38 -28.40
C ALA A 130 -25.52 -24.86 -28.29
N GLU A 131 -25.17 -25.33 -27.09
CA GLU A 131 -24.90 -26.73 -26.73
C GLU A 131 -25.97 -27.22 -25.75
#